data_AF-A0A932PGE6-F1
#
_entry.id   AF-A0A932PGE6-F1
#
_cell.length_a   1.000
_cell.length_b   1.000
_cell.length_c   1.000
_cell.angle_alpha   90.00
_cell.angle_beta   90.00
_cell.angle_gamma   90.00
#
_symmetry.space_group_name_H-M   'P 1'
#
loop_
_entity.id
_entity.type
_entity.pdbx_description
1 polymer ?
#
loop_
_entity_poly.entity_id
_entity_poly.type
_entity_poly.pdbx_seq_one_letter_code
_entity_poly.pdbx_strand_id
1 'polypeptide(L)' 'MSQVESPLSDRVLCALESNPHIRRRTLRIETSEGRVVLRGTVGSYFQKQMAQEALRQVDGIDAIENQLQVNWD' A
#
# COMPACT_ATOMS: atom_id res chain seq x y z
N MET A 1 15.31 -8.29 -8.68
CA MET A 1 14.13 -8.48 -7.82
C MET A 1 14.47 -7.81 -6.50
N SER A 2 14.25 -6.50 -6.39
CA SER A 2 14.71 -5.75 -5.21
C SER A 2 13.65 -5.88 -4.13
N GLN A 3 13.83 -6.92 -3.31
CA GLN A 3 13.08 -7.12 -2.09
C GLN A 3 13.37 -5.91 -1.19
N VAL A 4 12.32 -5.16 -0.89
CA VAL A 4 12.38 -4.02 0.01
C VAL A 4 12.52 -4.61 1.42
N GLU A 5 13.75 -4.80 1.88
CA GLU A 5 14.06 -5.27 3.23
C GLU A 5 14.33 -4.06 4.12
N SER A 6 13.28 -3.29 4.41
CA SER A 6 13.32 -2.21 5.39
C SER A 6 12.31 -2.47 6.50
N PRO A 7 12.58 -2.05 7.75
CA PRO A 7 11.60 -2.21 8.84
C PRO A 7 10.25 -1.54 8.53
N LEU A 8 10.25 -0.51 7.67
CA LEU A 8 9.05 0.19 7.25
C LEU A 8 8.21 -0.65 6.28
N SER A 9 8.85 -1.31 5.30
CA SER A 9 8.14 -2.13 4.32
C SER A 9 7.41 -3.31 4.97
N ASP A 10 7.98 -3.92 6.00
CA ASP A 10 7.31 -5.01 6.74
C ASP A 10 6.05 -4.51 7.48
N ARG A 11 6.11 -3.32 8.09
CA ARG A 11 4.95 -2.71 8.75
C ARG A 11 3.86 -2.36 7.76
N VAL A 12 4.25 -1.78 6.63
CA VAL A 12 3.36 -1.46 5.50
C VAL A 12 2.67 -2.71 4.98
N LEU A 13 3.42 -3.81 4.82
CA LEU A 13 2.88 -5.11 4.40
C LEU A 13 1.88 -5.65 5.43
N CYS A 14 2.23 -5.67 6.71
CA CYS A 14 1.32 -6.10 7.78
C CYS A 14 0.02 -5.27 7.82
N ALA A 15 0.12 -3.95 7.69
CA ALA A 15 -1.04 -3.07 7.69
C ALA A 15 -1.98 -3.37 6.52
N LEU A 16 -1.43 -3.62 5.33
CA LEU A 16 -2.25 -3.97 4.15
C LEU A 16 -2.83 -5.38 4.22
N GLU A 17 -2.09 -6.36 4.77
CA GLU A 17 -2.58 -7.72 4.98
C GLU A 17 -3.71 -7.79 6.01
N SER A 18 -3.73 -6.87 6.98
CA SER A 18 -4.84 -6.76 7.93
C SER A 18 -6.16 -6.33 7.29
N ASN A 19 -6.12 -5.80 6.05
CA ASN A 19 -7.30 -5.31 5.36
C ASN A 19 -7.85 -6.38 4.38
N PRO A 20 -8.98 -7.04 4.70
CA PRO A 20 -9.53 -8.11 3.86
C PRO A 20 -10.00 -7.63 2.49
N HIS A 21 -10.18 -6.32 2.30
CA HIS A 21 -10.60 -5.73 1.03
C HIS A 21 -9.44 -5.51 0.05
N ILE A 22 -8.18 -5.68 0.47
CA ILE A 22 -7.00 -5.37 -0.33
C ILE A 22 -6.29 -6.67 -0.71
N ARG A 23 -6.28 -6.98 -2.01
CA ARG A 23 -5.59 -8.17 -2.55
C ARG A 23 -4.16 -7.81 -2.95
N ARG A 24 -3.17 -8.30 -2.20
CA ARG A 24 -1.75 -7.99 -2.45
C ARG A 24 -1.20 -8.45 -3.80
N ARG A 25 -1.79 -9.48 -4.43
CA ARG A 25 -1.27 -10.11 -5.66
C ARG A 25 -1.13 -9.14 -6.85
N THR A 26 -1.90 -8.05 -6.88
CA THR A 26 -1.88 -7.05 -7.96
C THR A 26 -1.25 -5.72 -7.55
N LEU A 27 -0.72 -5.63 -6.32
CA LEU A 27 -0.21 -4.40 -5.73
C LEU A 27 1.31 -4.43 -5.63
N ARG A 28 1.95 -3.37 -6.09
CA ARG A 28 3.37 -3.09 -5.88
C ARG A 28 3.51 -1.96 -4.87
N ILE A 29 4.43 -2.15 -3.93
CA ILE A 29 4.69 -1.23 -2.83
C ILE A 29 6.16 -0.87 -2.91
N GLU A 30 6.43 0.43 -2.96
CA GLU A 30 7.79 0.98 -2.94
C GLU A 30 7.90 1.87 -1.70
N THR A 31 8.92 1.64 -0.88
CA THR A 31 9.18 2.47 0.31
C THR A 31 10.57 3.08 0.22
N SER A 32 10.70 4.37 0.50
CA SER A 32 11.96 5.10 0.47
C SER A 32 11.91 6.26 1.47
N GLU A 33 12.79 6.26 2.47
CA GLU A 33 12.97 7.36 3.43
C GLU A 33 11.65 7.95 3.97
N GLY A 34 10.78 7.10 4.53
CA GLY A 34 9.48 7.53 5.09
C GLY A 34 8.38 7.79 4.05
N ARG A 35 8.69 7.74 2.75
CA ARG A 35 7.69 7.79 1.67
C ARG A 35 7.27 6.38 1.26
N VAL A 36 5.97 6.20 1.05
CA VAL A 36 5.39 4.95 0.54
C VAL A 36 4.60 5.23 -0.73
N VAL A 37 4.89 4.46 -1.78
CA VAL A 37 4.19 4.53 -3.07
C VAL A 37 3.42 3.23 -3.28
N LEU A 38 2.11 3.34 -3.50
CA LEU A 38 1.22 2.24 -3.83
C LEU A 38 0.91 2.26 -5.33
N ARG A 39 1.26 1.18 -6.04
CA ARG A 39 1.00 1.00 -7.48
C ARG A 39 0.24 -0.29 -7.73
N GLY A 40 -0.58 -0.31 -8.78
CA GLY A 40 -1.34 -1.49 -9.18
C GLY A 40 -2.81 -1.16 -9.40
N THR A 41 -3.65 -2.20 -9.37
CA THR A 41 -5.06 -2.10 -9.73
C THR A 41 -5.95 -2.60 -8.60
N VAL A 42 -7.02 -1.87 -8.31
CA VAL A 42 -8.07 -2.24 -7.34
C VAL A 42 -9.44 -2.22 -8.01
N GLY A 43 -10.39 -2.98 -7.45
CA GLY A 43 -11.74 -3.12 -7.98
C GLY A 43 -12.69 -1.98 -7.65
N SER A 44 -12.32 -1.08 -6.73
CA SER A 44 -13.16 0.08 -6.38
C SER A 44 -12.36 1.24 -5.79
N TYR A 45 -12.93 2.44 -5.87
CA TYR A 45 -12.41 3.61 -5.15
C TYR A 45 -12.39 3.40 -3.63
N PHE A 46 -13.32 2.61 -3.09
CA PHE A 46 -13.32 2.26 -1.68
C PHE A 46 -12.04 1.50 -1.30
N GLN A 47 -11.66 0.48 -2.07
CA GLN A 47 -10.40 -0.24 -1.85
C GLN A 47 -9.18 0.68 -1.98
N LYS A 48 -9.19 1.60 -2.97
CA LYS A 48 -8.13 2.60 -3.13
C LYS A 48 -7.97 3.47 -1.88
N GLN A 49 -9.07 3.95 -1.32
CA GLN A 49 -9.07 4.78 -0.12
C GLN A 49 -8.64 3.98 1.11
N MET A 50 -9.16 2.76 1.26
CA MET A 50 -8.81 1.88 2.38
C MET A 50 -7.32 1.53 2.41
N ALA A 51 -6.68 1.40 1.25
CA ALA A 51 -5.24 1.17 1.17
C ALA A 51 -4.45 2.35 1.75
N GLN A 52 -4.85 3.57 1.41
CA GLN A 52 -4.21 4.77 1.95
C GLN A 52 -4.45 4.94 3.45
N GLU A 53 -5.66 4.64 3.92
CA GLU A 53 -6.00 4.76 5.34
C GLU A 53 -5.25 3.72 6.19
N ALA A 54 -5.12 2.48 5.70
CA ALA A 54 -4.34 1.44 6.37
C ALA A 54 -2.88 1.87 6.57
N LEU A 55 -2.31 2.60 5.61
CA LEU A 55 -0.95 3.11 5.72
C LEU A 55 -0.82 4.33 6.63
N ARG A 56 -1.84 5.20 6.74
CA ARG A 56 -1.77 6.37 7.64
C ARG A 56 -1.52 6.00 9.10
N GLN A 57 -1.90 4.80 9.50
CA GLN A 57 -1.72 4.32 10.87
C GLN A 57 -0.33 3.70 11.12
N VAL A 58 0.53 3.65 10.11
CA VAL A 58 1.87 3.05 10.22
C VAL A 58 2.88 4.12 10.63
N ASP A 59 3.50 3.92 11.80
CA ASP A 59 4.55 4.78 12.30
C ASP A 59 5.80 4.75 11.41
N GLY A 60 6.29 5.94 11.08
CA GLY A 60 7.45 6.16 10.20
C GLY A 60 7.09 6.44 8.74
N ILE A 61 5.80 6.60 8.43
CA ILE A 61 5.36 7.13 7.13
C ILE A 61 5.17 8.65 7.21
N ASP A 62 5.97 9.37 6.45
CA ASP A 62 5.89 10.82 6.29
C ASP A 62 4.99 11.20 5.10
N ALA A 63 4.99 10.38 4.05
CA ALA A 63 4.23 10.65 2.83
C ALA A 63 3.69 9.36 2.19
N ILE A 64 2.44 9.42 1.74
CA ILE A 64 1.77 8.32 1.03
C ILE A 64 1.40 8.78 -0.37
N GLU A 65 1.89 8.09 -1.37
CA GLU A 65 1.59 8.32 -2.77
C GLU A 65 0.74 7.18 -3.33
N ASN A 66 -0.56 7.42 -3.44
CA ASN A 66 -1.52 6.41 -3.88
C ASN A 66 -1.76 6.48 -5.39
N GLN A 67 -0.98 5.70 -6.13
CA GLN A 67 -1.06 5.56 -7.57
C GLN A 67 -1.85 4.32 -8.02
N LEU A 68 -2.76 3.83 -7.17
CA LEU A 68 -3.64 2.72 -7.52
C LEU A 68 -4.64 3.16 -8.60
N GLN A 69 -4.81 2.33 -9.63
CA GLN A 69 -5.84 2.51 -10.64
C GLN A 69 -7.09 1.71 -10.24
N VAL A 70 -8.26 2.32 -10.39
CA VAL A 70 -9.52 1.62 -10.17
C VAL A 70 -9.93 1.00 -11.51
N ASN A 71 -9.94 -0.32 -11.58
CA ASN A 71 -10.51 -1.05 -12.70
C ASN A 71 -11.78 -1.72 -12.23
N TRP A 72 -12.90 -1.32 -12.84
CA TRP A 72 -14.20 -1.96 -12.63
C TRP A 72 -14.27 -3.11 -13.63
N ASP A 73 -13.75 -4.28 -13.23
CA ASP A 73 -14.05 -5.54 -13.91
C ASP A 73 -15.35 -6.14 -13.34
#